data_AF-A0A5B1BNX8-F1
#
_entry.id   AF-A0A5B1BNX8-F1
#
_cell.length_a   1.000
_cell.length_b   1.000
_cell.length_c   1.000
_cell.angle_alpha   90.00
_cell.angle_beta   90.00
_cell.angle_gamma   90.00
#
_symmetry.space_group_name_H-M   'P 1'
#
loop_
_entity.id
_entity.type
_entity.pdbx_description
1 polymer ?
#
loop_
_entity_poly.entity_id
_entity_poly.type
_entity_poly.pdbx_seq_one_letter_code
_entity_poly.pdbx_strand_id
1 'polypeptide(L)'
;MKYRDRLIPTPSVARQRNLASSQPASGRISPMQYLTLPPEVNSARMFVGAGSGPLLTTAAAWDGLAAEARLATQGWESVILSMTVKAWQGQASASMLAAATPYLGWLNVAAAGAERAARSARDAVSAFEAALTGTVRPLAVAANCVRTVSLAGSNFFGQDFPAIAATEAEYEQMWAQNVVAISGYHADVSSAAAGLVPRHNVVANLKATWLNVAKLNFGIGNIGHGNIGSGNTGDCNSGSGNTGNANLGNGNQGSYNMGSGNSGITGAAGYGNLGLFNLGGHGNSGLANSGPANGFANSGIWNLGEFNSGGFNIGKRLSGFWHRS
;
A
#
# COMPACT_ATOMS: atom_id res chain seq x y z
N MET A 1 37.82 68.90 26.26
CA MET A 1 37.77 67.54 26.83
C MET A 1 36.53 66.84 26.28
N LYS A 2 36.70 65.60 25.83
CA LYS A 2 35.78 64.78 25.03
C LYS A 2 34.46 64.47 25.75
N TYR A 3 33.33 64.76 25.11
CA TYR A 3 32.06 64.05 25.31
C TYR A 3 31.44 63.83 23.92
N ARG A 4 31.94 62.80 23.25
CA ARG A 4 31.28 62.14 22.11
C ARG A 4 30.95 60.73 22.56
N ASP A 5 29.82 60.22 22.06
CA ASP A 5 29.37 58.83 22.14
C ASP A 5 28.55 58.47 23.38
N ARG A 6 27.24 58.78 23.33
CA ARG A 6 26.21 57.82 23.75
C ARG A 6 24.77 58.24 23.38
N LEU A 7 24.04 57.27 22.82
CA LEU A 7 22.58 57.09 22.85
C LEU A 7 21.76 57.78 21.75
N ILE A 8 22.00 57.37 20.51
CA ILE A 8 20.88 57.08 19.60
C ILE A 8 20.37 55.69 20.05
N PRO A 9 19.08 55.51 20.41
CA PRO A 9 18.56 54.17 20.63
C PRO A 9 18.58 53.44 19.28
N THR A 10 19.49 52.49 19.14
CA THR A 10 19.51 51.57 18.01
C THR A 10 18.20 50.78 17.97
N PRO A 11 17.54 50.64 16.81
CA PRO A 11 16.38 49.76 16.68
C PRO A 11 16.75 48.35 17.17
N SER A 12 15.80 47.67 17.81
CA SER A 12 16.02 46.34 18.39
C SER A 12 16.75 45.42 17.39
N VAL A 13 17.66 44.58 17.88
CA VAL A 13 18.49 43.67 17.08
C VAL A 13 17.63 42.77 16.15
N ALA A 14 16.36 42.57 16.49
CA ALA A 14 15.36 41.90 15.66
C ALA A 14 14.99 42.67 14.38
N ARG A 15 14.90 44.00 14.44
CA ARG A 15 14.55 44.87 13.31
C ARG A 15 15.65 44.94 12.25
N GLN A 16 16.93 44.92 12.64
CA GLN A 16 18.06 45.00 11.70
C GLN A 16 18.37 43.68 10.98
N ARG A 17 18.11 42.52 11.60
CA ARG A 17 18.34 41.21 10.94
C ARG A 17 17.34 40.90 9.84
N ASN A 18 16.11 41.40 9.92
CA ASN A 18 15.04 41.05 8.98
C ASN A 18 15.00 41.91 7.71
N LEU A 19 15.68 43.07 7.68
CA LEU A 19 15.77 43.91 6.48
C LEU A 19 16.88 43.47 5.51
N ALA A 20 17.80 42.59 5.93
CA ALA A 20 18.97 42.19 5.13
C ALA A 20 18.84 40.82 4.43
N SER A 21 17.73 40.09 4.59
CA SER A 21 17.60 38.69 4.14
C SER A 21 16.56 38.46 3.03
N SER A 22 16.30 39.46 2.18
CA SER A 22 15.51 39.29 0.96
C SER A 22 16.38 38.89 -0.24
N GLN A 23 16.96 37.68 -0.23
CA GLN A 23 17.46 37.01 -1.44
C GLN A 23 17.25 35.49 -1.35
N PRO A 24 16.84 34.80 -2.44
CA PRO A 24 16.23 33.49 -2.36
C PRO A 24 17.30 32.40 -2.34
N ALA A 25 17.73 31.99 -1.15
CA ALA A 25 18.48 30.76 -0.98
C ALA A 25 17.49 29.59 -0.91
N SER A 26 17.65 28.64 -1.84
CA SER A 26 17.01 27.32 -1.86
C SER A 26 17.38 26.53 -0.59
N GLY A 27 16.75 26.87 0.53
CA GLY A 27 16.97 26.30 1.85
C GLY A 27 15.76 25.48 2.27
N ARG A 28 15.97 24.19 2.49
CA ARG A 28 15.01 23.30 3.12
C ARG A 28 14.50 23.93 4.43
N ILE A 29 13.22 24.27 4.48
CA ILE A 29 12.54 24.92 5.60
C ILE A 29 12.65 24.01 6.83
N SER A 30 13.33 24.47 7.88
CA SER A 30 13.40 23.77 9.17
C SER A 30 12.00 23.71 9.81
N PRO A 31 11.63 22.60 10.50
CA PRO A 31 10.42 22.58 11.31
C PRO A 31 10.43 23.75 12.30
N MET A 32 9.30 24.45 12.43
CA MET A 32 9.11 25.60 13.34
C MET A 32 9.78 26.93 12.98
N GLN A 33 10.16 27.17 11.73
CA GLN A 33 10.68 28.49 11.31
C GLN A 33 9.72 29.65 11.63
N TYR A 34 8.41 29.42 11.74
CA TYR A 34 7.41 30.44 12.08
C TYR A 34 7.59 31.07 13.48
N LEU A 35 8.27 30.38 14.40
CA LEU A 35 8.54 30.90 15.75
C LEU A 35 9.52 32.07 15.77
N THR A 36 10.27 32.29 14.69
CA THR A 36 11.30 33.36 14.65
C THR A 36 11.00 34.41 13.59
N LEU A 37 9.90 34.26 12.85
CA LEU A 37 9.46 35.21 11.83
C LEU A 37 8.69 36.38 12.43
N PRO A 38 8.82 37.59 11.87
CA PRO A 38 8.06 38.74 12.31
C PRO A 38 6.57 38.60 11.94
N PRO A 39 5.66 39.32 12.63
CA PRO A 39 4.22 39.22 12.42
C PRO A 39 3.79 39.54 10.99
N GLU A 40 4.47 40.44 10.26
CA GLU A 40 4.17 40.77 8.86
C GLU A 40 4.26 39.53 7.97
N VAL A 41 5.30 38.71 8.16
CA VAL A 41 5.55 37.53 7.33
C VAL A 41 4.57 36.41 7.68
N ASN A 42 4.38 36.16 8.98
CA ASN A 42 3.45 35.13 9.46
C ASN A 42 2.00 35.45 9.06
N SER A 43 1.57 36.70 9.21
CA SER A 43 0.27 37.17 8.74
C SER A 43 0.16 37.05 7.21
N ALA A 44 1.10 37.61 6.44
CA ALA A 44 1.03 37.56 4.98
C ALA A 44 0.91 36.12 4.44
N ARG A 45 1.65 35.17 5.02
CA ARG A 45 1.59 33.75 4.62
C ARG A 45 0.23 33.11 4.90
N MET A 46 -0.44 33.47 5.99
CA MET A 46 -1.75 32.91 6.34
C MET A 46 -2.87 33.43 5.41
N PHE A 47 -2.78 34.71 4.98
CA PHE A 47 -3.84 35.37 4.22
C PHE A 47 -3.66 35.31 2.69
N VAL A 48 -2.53 34.81 2.19
CA VAL A 48 -2.30 34.62 0.75
C VAL A 48 -2.56 33.16 0.36
N GLY A 49 -3.26 32.94 -0.75
CA GLY A 49 -3.46 31.62 -1.34
C GLY A 49 -4.89 31.37 -1.80
N ALA A 50 -5.16 30.15 -2.25
CA ALA A 50 -6.45 29.72 -2.79
C ALA A 50 -7.52 29.44 -1.72
N GLY A 51 -7.18 29.51 -0.42
CA GLY A 51 -8.08 29.21 0.69
C GLY A 51 -8.42 27.72 0.83
N SER A 52 -9.50 27.42 1.55
CA SER A 52 -9.95 26.06 1.86
C SER A 52 -10.64 25.33 0.70
N GLY A 53 -11.08 26.05 -0.33
CA GLY A 53 -11.88 25.53 -1.45
C GLY A 53 -11.29 24.27 -2.12
N PRO A 54 -10.03 24.28 -2.59
CA PRO A 54 -9.42 23.10 -3.23
C PRO A 54 -9.39 21.86 -2.33
N LEU A 55 -9.20 22.04 -1.02
CA LEU A 55 -9.15 20.94 -0.05
C LEU A 55 -10.55 20.40 0.25
N LEU A 56 -11.58 21.26 0.27
CA LEU A 56 -12.98 20.85 0.34
C LEU A 56 -13.42 20.05 -0.89
N THR A 57 -13.01 20.48 -2.10
CA THR A 57 -13.24 19.70 -3.33
C THR A 57 -12.57 18.33 -3.25
N THR A 58 -11.37 18.27 -2.69
CA THR A 58 -10.66 17.01 -2.46
C THR A 58 -11.40 16.11 -1.46
N ALA A 59 -11.95 16.68 -0.38
CA ALA A 59 -12.75 15.93 0.58
C ALA A 59 -14.01 15.34 -0.07
N ALA A 60 -14.72 16.13 -0.88
CA ALA A 60 -15.89 15.66 -1.63
C ALA A 60 -15.56 14.55 -2.63
N ALA A 61 -14.41 14.63 -3.32
CA ALA A 61 -13.95 13.58 -4.21
C ALA A 61 -13.66 12.26 -3.46
N TRP A 62 -13.05 12.34 -2.27
CA TRP A 62 -12.81 11.18 -1.42
C TRP A 62 -14.11 10.56 -0.88
N ASP A 63 -15.11 11.39 -0.52
CA ASP A 63 -16.43 10.89 -0.13
C ASP A 63 -17.13 10.18 -1.30
N GLY A 64 -17.05 10.74 -2.52
CA GLY A 64 -17.59 10.11 -3.72
C GLY A 64 -16.97 8.74 -3.98
N LEU A 65 -15.64 8.63 -3.87
CA LEU A 65 -14.94 7.35 -4.00
C LEU A 65 -15.34 6.36 -2.89
N ALA A 66 -15.51 6.83 -1.66
CA ALA A 66 -15.98 5.99 -0.56
C ALA A 66 -17.39 5.45 -0.82
N ALA A 67 -18.30 6.29 -1.31
CA ALA A 67 -19.67 5.90 -1.64
C ALA A 67 -19.71 4.82 -2.72
N GLU A 68 -18.99 5.02 -3.84
CA GLU A 68 -18.88 4.03 -4.91
C GLU A 68 -18.28 2.70 -4.41
N ALA A 69 -17.24 2.76 -3.58
CA ALA A 69 -16.64 1.56 -3.00
C ALA A 69 -17.60 0.81 -2.07
N ARG A 70 -18.41 1.52 -1.26
CA ARG A 70 -19.43 0.92 -0.39
C ARG A 70 -20.55 0.27 -1.21
N LEU A 71 -21.01 0.92 -2.29
CA LEU A 71 -22.00 0.35 -3.20
C LEU A 71 -21.47 -0.93 -3.85
N ALA A 72 -20.21 -0.93 -4.29
CA ALA A 72 -19.57 -2.13 -4.83
C ALA A 72 -19.51 -3.26 -3.81
N THR A 73 -19.08 -2.97 -2.56
CA THR A 73 -19.08 -3.94 -1.46
C THR A 73 -20.46 -4.56 -1.22
N GLN A 74 -21.51 -3.74 -1.15
CA GLN A 74 -22.89 -4.22 -0.97
C GLN A 74 -23.34 -5.13 -2.13
N GLY A 75 -22.97 -4.78 -3.37
CA GLY A 75 -23.21 -5.63 -4.53
C GLY A 75 -22.52 -7.00 -4.40
N TRP A 76 -21.25 -7.01 -4.00
CA TRP A 76 -20.50 -8.26 -3.78
C TRP A 76 -21.06 -9.10 -2.63
N GLU A 77 -21.46 -8.49 -1.53
CA GLU A 77 -22.13 -9.16 -0.41
C GLU A 77 -23.44 -9.81 -0.86
N SER A 78 -24.23 -9.12 -1.69
CA SER A 78 -25.45 -9.68 -2.27
C SER A 78 -25.18 -10.91 -3.13
N VAL A 79 -24.16 -10.86 -4.00
CA VAL A 79 -23.75 -12.01 -4.83
C VAL A 79 -23.29 -13.16 -3.93
N ILE A 80 -22.47 -12.89 -2.92
CA ILE A 80 -22.00 -13.90 -1.95
C ILE A 80 -23.18 -14.58 -1.23
N LEU A 81 -24.14 -13.81 -0.73
CA LEU A 81 -25.34 -14.34 -0.08
C LEU A 81 -26.17 -15.20 -1.04
N SER A 82 -26.22 -14.84 -2.33
CA SER A 82 -26.91 -15.66 -3.33
C SER A 82 -26.25 -17.03 -3.51
N MET A 83 -24.93 -17.13 -3.36
CA MET A 83 -24.18 -18.39 -3.48
C MET A 83 -24.29 -19.29 -2.25
N THR A 84 -24.62 -18.74 -1.08
CA THR A 84 -24.77 -19.49 0.16
C THR A 84 -26.21 -19.95 0.43
N VAL A 85 -27.21 -19.27 -0.17
CA VAL A 85 -28.63 -19.51 0.14
C VAL A 85 -29.45 -20.04 -1.06
N LYS A 86 -29.03 -19.83 -2.32
CA LYS A 86 -29.79 -20.27 -3.51
C LYS A 86 -29.35 -21.62 -4.06
N ALA A 87 -30.00 -22.11 -5.11
CA ALA A 87 -29.96 -23.48 -5.64
C ALA A 87 -28.57 -24.08 -5.99
N TRP A 88 -27.51 -23.28 -6.09
CA TRP A 88 -26.14 -23.73 -6.34
C TRP A 88 -25.33 -23.81 -5.03
N GLN A 89 -25.75 -24.70 -4.12
CA GLN A 89 -25.01 -24.97 -2.89
C GLN A 89 -24.11 -26.19 -3.08
N GLY A 90 -22.85 -26.09 -2.65
CA GLY A 90 -21.90 -27.19 -2.67
C GLY A 90 -20.46 -26.71 -2.50
N GLN A 91 -19.50 -27.64 -2.56
CA GLN A 91 -18.09 -27.29 -2.33
C GLN A 91 -17.52 -26.35 -3.40
N ALA A 92 -18.09 -26.32 -4.60
CA ALA A 92 -17.74 -25.35 -5.64
C ALA A 92 -18.16 -23.91 -5.27
N SER A 93 -19.37 -23.72 -4.70
CA SER A 93 -19.79 -22.40 -4.21
C SER A 93 -19.02 -22.00 -2.95
N ALA A 94 -18.70 -22.95 -2.07
CA ALA A 94 -17.80 -22.72 -0.92
C ALA A 94 -16.38 -22.31 -1.35
N SER A 95 -15.86 -22.92 -2.42
CA SER A 95 -14.56 -22.60 -3.02
C SER A 95 -14.52 -21.16 -3.55
N MET A 96 -15.54 -20.78 -4.30
CA MET A 96 -15.68 -19.42 -4.85
C MET A 96 -15.87 -18.38 -3.73
N LEU A 97 -16.64 -18.70 -2.69
CA LEU A 97 -16.79 -17.87 -1.50
C LEU A 97 -15.44 -17.62 -0.81
N ALA A 98 -14.65 -18.68 -0.62
CA ALA A 98 -13.36 -18.58 0.04
C ALA A 98 -12.36 -17.72 -0.77
N ALA A 99 -12.43 -17.77 -2.10
CA ALA A 99 -11.63 -16.91 -2.98
C ALA A 99 -12.08 -15.44 -2.98
N ALA A 100 -13.40 -15.17 -2.89
CA ALA A 100 -13.95 -13.81 -2.96
C ALA A 100 -13.84 -13.03 -1.63
N THR A 101 -13.90 -13.72 -0.48
CA THR A 101 -13.92 -13.11 0.86
C THR A 101 -12.75 -12.13 1.13
N PRO A 102 -11.47 -12.44 0.78
CA PRO A 102 -10.36 -11.49 0.93
C PRO A 102 -10.54 -10.19 0.18
N TYR A 103 -11.09 -10.26 -1.04
CA TYR A 103 -11.29 -9.10 -1.89
C TYR A 103 -12.34 -8.17 -1.30
N LEU A 104 -13.42 -8.74 -0.75
CA LEU A 104 -14.45 -7.98 -0.03
C LEU A 104 -13.88 -7.29 1.22
N GLY A 105 -13.01 -7.98 1.97
CA GLY A 105 -12.31 -7.39 3.11
C GLY A 105 -11.42 -6.22 2.70
N TRP A 106 -10.69 -6.35 1.60
CA TRP A 106 -9.88 -5.27 1.03
C TRP A 106 -10.72 -4.07 0.60
N LEU A 107 -11.84 -4.29 -0.09
CA LEU A 107 -12.75 -3.24 -0.54
C LEU A 107 -13.32 -2.44 0.63
N ASN A 108 -13.71 -3.13 1.72
CA ASN A 108 -14.16 -2.49 2.95
C ASN A 108 -13.06 -1.61 3.60
N VAL A 109 -11.83 -2.11 3.68
CA VAL A 109 -10.69 -1.34 4.22
C VAL A 109 -10.37 -0.13 3.33
N ALA A 110 -10.43 -0.29 2.02
CA ALA A 110 -10.22 0.79 1.05
C ALA A 110 -11.30 1.86 1.17
N ALA A 111 -12.58 1.49 1.26
CA ALA A 111 -13.69 2.39 1.50
C ALA A 111 -13.50 3.19 2.80
N ALA A 112 -13.20 2.50 3.91
CA ALA A 112 -12.91 3.15 5.19
C ALA A 112 -11.66 4.04 5.15
N GLY A 113 -10.69 3.73 4.27
CA GLY A 113 -9.52 4.58 3.99
C GLY A 113 -9.91 5.89 3.29
N ALA A 114 -10.77 5.81 2.27
CA ALA A 114 -11.29 6.97 1.55
C ALA A 114 -12.09 7.89 2.48
N GLU A 115 -12.97 7.33 3.32
CA GLU A 115 -13.73 8.10 4.33
C GLU A 115 -12.81 8.84 5.32
N ARG A 116 -11.72 8.18 5.76
CA ARG A 116 -10.72 8.82 6.64
C ARG A 116 -9.96 9.94 5.95
N ALA A 117 -9.63 9.77 4.66
CA ALA A 117 -8.99 10.82 3.88
C ALA A 117 -9.89 12.06 3.74
N ALA A 118 -11.18 11.85 3.48
CA ALA A 118 -12.15 12.95 3.42
C ALA A 118 -12.30 13.68 4.77
N ARG A 119 -12.36 12.95 5.89
CA ARG A 119 -12.37 13.54 7.24
C ARG A 119 -11.10 14.32 7.54
N SER A 120 -9.93 13.73 7.33
CA SER A 120 -8.63 14.39 7.53
C SER A 120 -8.51 15.69 6.74
N ALA A 121 -9.00 15.72 5.49
CA ALA A 121 -9.05 16.93 4.69
C ALA A 121 -9.95 18.02 5.31
N ARG A 122 -11.13 17.66 5.83
CA ARG A 122 -12.02 18.59 6.55
C ARG A 122 -11.45 19.08 7.88
N ASP A 123 -10.75 18.21 8.61
CA ASP A 123 -10.09 18.59 9.86
C ASP A 123 -8.97 19.60 9.58
N ALA A 124 -8.20 19.41 8.51
CA ALA A 124 -7.18 20.37 8.07
C ALA A 124 -7.80 21.70 7.59
N VAL A 125 -8.97 21.68 6.94
CA VAL A 125 -9.73 22.91 6.60
C VAL A 125 -10.15 23.66 7.85
N SER A 126 -10.74 22.95 8.83
CA SER A 126 -11.14 23.55 10.11
C SER A 126 -9.95 24.18 10.84
N ALA A 127 -8.81 23.49 10.86
CA ALA A 127 -7.58 24.01 11.44
C ALA A 127 -7.08 25.28 10.71
N PHE A 128 -7.15 25.30 9.38
CA PHE A 128 -6.78 26.48 8.59
C PHE A 128 -7.70 27.67 8.89
N GLU A 129 -9.01 27.47 8.96
CA GLU A 129 -9.98 28.55 9.23
C GLU A 129 -9.85 29.09 10.68
N ALA A 130 -9.57 28.21 11.64
CA ALA A 130 -9.23 28.59 13.00
C ALA A 130 -7.95 29.44 13.05
N ALA A 131 -6.91 29.02 12.32
CA ALA A 131 -5.66 29.76 12.21
C ALA A 131 -5.83 31.13 11.53
N LEU A 132 -6.65 31.20 10.48
CA LEU A 132 -6.96 32.43 9.76
C LEU A 132 -7.72 33.42 10.65
N THR A 133 -8.61 32.93 11.51
CA THR A 133 -9.32 33.76 12.50
C THR A 133 -8.41 34.19 13.65
N GLY A 134 -7.50 33.31 14.08
CA GLY A 134 -6.57 33.57 15.18
C GLY A 134 -5.38 34.46 14.81
N THR A 135 -5.02 34.55 13.53
CA THR A 135 -3.87 35.33 13.03
C THR A 135 -4.24 36.81 12.87
N VAL A 136 -3.34 37.69 13.28
CA VAL A 136 -3.50 39.14 13.11
C VAL A 136 -3.54 39.52 11.64
N ARG A 137 -4.46 40.40 11.26
CA ARG A 137 -4.59 40.85 9.86
C ARG A 137 -3.36 41.68 9.44
N PRO A 138 -2.84 41.49 8.20
CA PRO A 138 -1.68 42.23 7.70
C PRO A 138 -1.82 43.75 7.81
N LEU A 139 -3.02 44.30 7.60
CA LEU A 139 -3.27 45.75 7.70
C LEU A 139 -3.09 46.28 9.13
N ALA A 140 -3.43 45.49 10.16
CA ALA A 140 -3.25 45.90 11.55
C ALA A 140 -1.76 45.99 11.91
N VAL A 141 -0.97 45.00 11.45
CA VAL A 141 0.49 45.01 11.62
C VAL A 141 1.10 46.21 10.89
N ALA A 142 0.68 46.47 9.64
CA ALA A 142 1.15 47.62 8.87
C ALA A 142 0.81 48.96 9.52
N ALA A 143 -0.40 49.11 10.07
CA ALA A 143 -0.84 50.32 10.74
C ALA A 143 0.00 50.62 12.00
N ASN A 144 0.32 49.60 12.79
CA ASN A 144 1.23 49.73 13.94
C ASN A 144 2.64 50.18 13.49
N CYS A 145 3.20 49.56 12.45
CA CYS A 145 4.51 49.95 11.91
C CYS A 145 4.55 51.40 11.44
N VAL A 146 3.52 51.87 10.72
CA VAL A 146 3.39 53.27 10.29
C VAL A 146 3.28 54.21 11.50
N ARG A 147 2.51 53.84 12.53
CA ARG A 147 2.35 54.63 13.75
C ARG A 147 3.67 54.79 14.49
N THR A 148 4.46 53.72 14.64
CA THR A 148 5.78 53.79 15.27
C THR A 148 6.74 54.70 14.50
N VAL A 149 6.75 54.63 13.16
CA VAL A 149 7.57 55.52 12.32
C VAL A 149 7.13 56.98 12.46
N SER A 150 5.83 57.25 12.49
CA SER A 150 5.30 58.61 12.66
C SER A 150 5.69 59.21 14.02
N LEU A 151 5.54 58.44 15.11
CA LEU A 151 5.94 58.88 16.46
C LEU A 151 7.44 59.10 16.55
N ALA A 152 8.26 58.22 15.97
CA ALA A 152 9.71 58.42 15.93
C ALA A 152 10.10 59.68 15.13
N GLY A 153 9.37 60.00 14.06
CA GLY A 153 9.59 61.20 13.26
C GLY A 153 9.26 62.51 13.96
N SER A 154 8.29 62.52 14.90
CA SER A 154 7.93 63.70 15.71
C SER A 154 8.73 63.86 17.00
N ASN A 155 9.47 62.83 17.41
CA ASN A 155 10.10 62.73 18.74
C ASN A 155 11.42 63.54 18.90
N PHE A 156 11.47 64.78 18.42
CA PHE A 156 12.69 65.61 18.48
C PHE A 156 13.17 65.87 19.92
N PHE A 157 12.23 65.98 20.87
CA PHE A 157 12.50 66.28 22.28
C PHE A 157 12.42 65.06 23.21
N GLY A 158 12.23 63.85 22.68
CA GLY A 158 12.10 62.64 23.52
C GLY A 158 10.77 62.51 24.28
N GLN A 159 9.76 63.34 23.98
CA GLN A 159 8.49 63.33 24.70
C GLN A 159 7.61 62.13 24.33
N ASP A 160 7.77 61.56 23.14
CA ASP A 160 6.94 60.47 22.62
C ASP A 160 7.47 59.07 23.01
N PHE A 161 8.54 58.95 23.81
CA PHE A 161 9.10 57.65 24.20
C PHE A 161 8.08 56.69 24.83
N PRO A 162 7.19 57.11 25.76
CA PRO A 162 6.16 56.22 26.29
C PRO A 162 5.17 55.72 25.23
N ALA A 163 4.82 56.55 24.25
CA ALA A 163 3.92 56.19 23.16
C ALA A 163 4.58 55.22 22.18
N ILE A 164 5.87 55.41 21.88
CA ILE A 164 6.66 54.48 21.06
C ILE A 164 6.72 53.11 21.74
N ALA A 165 7.07 53.07 23.03
CA ALA A 165 7.13 51.83 23.81
C ALA A 165 5.78 51.10 23.84
N ALA A 166 4.67 51.83 23.91
CA ALA A 166 3.33 51.24 23.82
C ALA A 166 3.08 50.59 22.43
N THR A 167 3.45 51.25 21.33
CA THR A 167 3.32 50.66 19.98
C THR A 167 4.22 49.44 19.79
N GLU A 168 5.42 49.43 20.38
CA GLU A 168 6.32 48.29 20.35
C GLU A 168 5.76 47.10 21.16
N ALA A 169 5.12 47.37 22.30
CA ALA A 169 4.44 46.33 23.08
C ALA A 169 3.23 45.73 22.33
N GLU A 170 2.43 46.55 21.66
CA GLU A 170 1.34 46.09 20.77
C GLU A 170 1.89 45.20 19.63
N TYR A 171 3.05 45.54 19.07
CA TYR A 171 3.70 44.75 18.03
C TYR A 171 4.14 43.36 18.52
N GLU A 172 4.77 43.29 19.70
CA GLU A 172 5.17 42.02 20.31
C GLU A 172 3.95 41.14 20.66
N GLN A 173 2.83 41.75 21.04
CA GLN A 173 1.55 41.03 21.23
C GLN A 173 1.03 40.43 19.92
N MET A 174 1.06 41.20 18.83
CA MET A 174 0.68 40.69 17.50
C MET A 174 1.57 39.53 17.05
N TRP A 175 2.88 39.61 17.33
CA TRP A 175 3.81 38.51 17.09
C TRP A 175 3.44 37.26 17.89
N ALA A 176 3.22 37.40 19.20
CA ALA A 176 2.85 36.29 20.07
C ALA A 176 1.53 35.63 19.64
N GLN A 177 0.52 36.42 19.27
CA GLN A 177 -0.76 35.92 18.78
C GLN A 177 -0.60 35.09 17.50
N ASN A 178 0.18 35.59 16.53
CA ASN A 178 0.46 34.86 15.30
C ASN A 178 1.19 33.54 15.57
N VAL A 179 2.15 33.53 16.50
CA VAL A 179 2.87 32.32 16.90
C VAL A 179 1.90 31.29 17.48
N VAL A 180 1.00 31.69 18.37
CA VAL A 180 -0.02 30.79 18.95
C VAL A 180 -0.92 30.22 17.85
N ALA A 181 -1.46 31.07 16.96
CA ALA A 181 -2.35 30.63 15.88
C ALA A 181 -1.68 29.62 14.94
N ILE A 182 -0.45 29.91 14.49
CA ILE A 182 0.27 29.03 13.55
C ILE A 182 0.77 27.74 14.24
N SER A 183 1.14 27.79 15.52
CA SER A 183 1.54 26.60 16.26
C SER A 183 0.37 25.64 16.50
N GLY A 184 -0.82 26.17 16.81
CA GLY A 184 -2.06 25.40 16.88
C GLY A 184 -2.41 24.77 15.53
N TYR A 185 -2.36 25.57 14.46
CA TYR A 185 -2.56 25.08 13.10
C TYR A 185 -1.64 23.90 12.75
N HIS A 186 -0.34 24.02 13.06
CA HIS A 186 0.62 22.96 12.82
C HIS A 186 0.27 21.70 13.61
N ALA A 187 -0.11 21.82 14.89
CA ALA A 187 -0.49 20.69 15.72
C ALA A 187 -1.72 19.97 15.17
N ASP A 188 -2.77 20.72 14.84
CA ASP A 188 -4.04 20.18 14.36
C ASP A 188 -3.89 19.51 12.99
N VAL A 189 -3.16 20.14 12.04
CA VAL A 189 -2.88 19.53 10.73
C VAL A 189 -1.97 18.31 10.86
N SER A 190 -1.00 18.33 11.77
CA SER A 190 -0.15 17.15 12.04
C SER A 190 -0.97 15.99 12.58
N SER A 191 -1.93 16.27 13.47
CA SER A 191 -2.88 15.28 13.98
C SER A 191 -3.78 14.73 12.87
N ALA A 192 -4.37 15.60 12.05
CA ALA A 192 -5.17 15.21 10.90
C ALA A 192 -4.38 14.33 9.92
N ALA A 193 -3.11 14.67 9.66
CA ALA A 193 -2.22 13.89 8.80
C ALA A 193 -1.86 12.53 9.42
N ALA A 194 -1.66 12.45 10.74
CA ALA A 194 -1.37 11.19 11.43
C ALA A 194 -2.55 10.19 11.37
N GLY A 195 -3.77 10.68 11.19
CA GLY A 195 -4.97 9.85 10.97
C GLY A 195 -5.01 9.11 9.62
N LEU A 196 -4.12 9.46 8.68
CA LEU A 196 -4.03 8.81 7.38
C LEU A 196 -3.20 7.51 7.50
N VAL A 197 -3.82 6.37 7.20
CA VAL A 197 -3.10 5.09 7.18
C VAL A 197 -2.28 4.95 5.88
N PRO A 198 -0.98 4.64 5.96
CA PRO A 198 -0.16 4.45 4.77
C PRO A 198 -0.64 3.30 3.89
N ARG A 199 -0.76 3.54 2.58
CA ARG A 199 -1.27 2.57 1.59
C ARG A 199 -0.42 1.29 1.49
N HIS A 200 0.86 1.33 1.86
CA HIS A 200 1.75 0.15 1.82
C HIS A 200 1.32 -0.95 2.80
N ASN A 201 0.70 -0.59 3.93
CA ASN A 201 0.18 -1.57 4.89
C ASN A 201 -1.05 -2.31 4.34
N VAL A 202 -1.85 -1.64 3.48
CA VAL A 202 -3.04 -2.24 2.86
C VAL A 202 -2.64 -3.30 1.82
N VAL A 203 -1.61 -3.03 1.01
CA VAL A 203 -1.09 -3.98 0.00
C VAL A 203 -0.38 -5.16 0.64
N ALA A 204 0.38 -4.93 1.73
CA ALA A 204 1.02 -6.01 2.47
C ALA A 204 0.00 -6.98 3.10
N ASN A 205 -1.07 -6.44 3.70
CA ASN A 205 -2.18 -7.23 4.24
C ASN A 205 -2.91 -8.01 3.14
N LEU A 206 -3.13 -7.39 1.98
CA LEU A 206 -3.72 -8.07 0.82
C LEU A 206 -2.87 -9.25 0.35
N LYS A 207 -1.55 -9.05 0.20
CA LYS A 207 -0.61 -10.11 -0.21
C LYS A 207 -0.61 -11.28 0.77
N ALA A 208 -0.62 -11.01 2.07
CA ALA A 208 -0.73 -12.04 3.09
C ALA A 208 -2.05 -12.82 3.00
N THR A 209 -3.15 -12.13 2.66
CA THR A 209 -4.46 -12.76 2.54
C THR A 209 -4.55 -13.66 1.28
N TRP A 210 -3.99 -13.22 0.15
CA TRP A 210 -3.89 -14.07 -1.06
C TRP A 210 -3.02 -15.30 -0.85
N LEU A 211 -1.90 -15.16 -0.12
CA LEU A 211 -1.05 -16.29 0.21
C LEU A 211 -1.77 -17.34 1.07
N ASN A 212 -2.77 -16.92 1.87
CA ASN A 212 -3.60 -17.82 2.66
C ASN A 212 -4.69 -18.51 1.83
N VAL A 213 -5.26 -17.84 0.82
CA VAL A 213 -6.19 -18.47 -0.13
C VAL A 213 -5.50 -19.54 -0.96
N ALA A 214 -4.27 -19.29 -1.40
CA ALA A 214 -3.46 -20.28 -2.14
C ALA A 214 -3.18 -21.55 -1.34
N LYS A 215 -3.37 -21.53 -0.01
CA LYS A 215 -3.23 -22.70 0.87
C LYS A 215 -4.53 -23.49 1.06
N LEU A 216 -5.66 -22.98 0.57
CA LEU A 216 -6.93 -23.67 0.69
C LEU A 216 -6.98 -24.89 -0.23
N ASN A 217 -7.62 -25.95 0.24
CA ASN A 217 -7.97 -27.08 -0.58
C ASN A 217 -9.38 -26.89 -1.15
N PHE A 218 -9.53 -27.13 -2.44
CA PHE A 218 -10.78 -27.07 -3.19
C PHE A 218 -11.29 -28.49 -3.48
N GLY A 219 -12.15 -29.01 -2.60
CA GLY A 219 -12.79 -30.33 -2.70
C GLY A 219 -12.75 -31.12 -1.38
N ILE A 220 -13.12 -32.41 -1.38
CA ILE A 220 -13.36 -33.18 -0.13
C ILE A 220 -12.18 -34.09 0.20
N GLY A 221 -11.82 -34.20 1.48
CA GLY A 221 -10.85 -35.20 1.95
C GLY A 221 -9.41 -34.90 1.57
N ASN A 222 -9.10 -33.65 1.24
CA ASN A 222 -7.73 -33.23 0.95
C ASN A 222 -6.95 -32.95 2.25
N ILE A 223 -5.72 -33.45 2.34
CA ILE A 223 -4.77 -33.23 3.44
C ILE A 223 -3.56 -32.49 2.87
N GLY A 224 -3.21 -31.33 3.44
CA GLY A 224 -2.18 -30.43 2.92
C GLY A 224 -2.78 -29.11 2.41
N HIS A 225 -2.17 -28.48 1.41
CA HIS A 225 -2.50 -27.14 0.94
C HIS A 225 -2.65 -27.03 -0.58
N GLY A 226 -3.54 -26.14 -1.06
CA GLY A 226 -3.61 -25.78 -2.47
C GLY A 226 -4.09 -26.91 -3.42
N ASN A 227 -4.70 -27.97 -2.89
CA ASN A 227 -5.19 -29.08 -3.72
C ASN A 227 -6.54 -28.75 -4.37
N ILE A 228 -6.74 -29.13 -5.63
CA ILE A 228 -7.98 -29.01 -6.39
C ILE A 228 -8.49 -30.42 -6.72
N GLY A 229 -9.74 -30.74 -6.39
CA GLY A 229 -10.34 -32.08 -6.49
C GLY A 229 -10.44 -32.77 -5.13
N SER A 230 -10.51 -34.10 -5.06
CA SER A 230 -10.87 -34.80 -3.82
C SER A 230 -9.88 -35.90 -3.41
N GLY A 231 -9.68 -36.10 -2.11
CA GLY A 231 -8.88 -37.19 -1.55
C GLY A 231 -7.39 -37.07 -1.80
N ASN A 232 -6.87 -35.88 -2.04
CA ASN A 232 -5.44 -35.65 -2.26
C ASN A 232 -4.68 -35.52 -0.93
N THR A 233 -3.51 -36.13 -0.82
CA THR A 233 -2.60 -35.98 0.33
C THR A 233 -1.28 -35.37 -0.14
N GLY A 234 -0.92 -34.20 0.38
CA GLY A 234 0.22 -33.38 -0.05
C GLY A 234 -0.24 -32.01 -0.54
N ASP A 235 0.60 -31.29 -1.28
CA ASP A 235 0.35 -29.91 -1.69
C ASP A 235 0.19 -29.76 -3.21
N CYS A 236 -0.64 -28.79 -3.63
CA CYS A 236 -0.77 -28.33 -5.01
C CYS A 236 -1.19 -29.42 -6.03
N ASN A 237 -1.90 -30.47 -5.63
CA ASN A 237 -2.40 -31.47 -6.57
C ASN A 237 -3.67 -30.99 -7.28
N SER A 238 -3.86 -31.37 -8.54
CA SER A 238 -5.06 -31.08 -9.33
C SER A 238 -5.65 -32.38 -9.89
N GLY A 239 -6.82 -32.79 -9.39
CA GLY A 239 -7.49 -34.05 -9.67
C GLY A 239 -7.83 -34.78 -8.36
N SER A 240 -7.96 -36.10 -8.39
CA SER A 240 -8.45 -36.86 -7.22
C SER A 240 -7.56 -38.03 -6.84
N GLY A 241 -7.45 -38.29 -5.53
CA GLY A 241 -6.76 -39.46 -4.98
C GLY A 241 -5.23 -39.44 -5.13
N ASN A 242 -4.62 -38.27 -5.30
CA ASN A 242 -3.17 -38.17 -5.44
C ASN A 242 -2.48 -38.20 -4.07
N THR A 243 -1.31 -38.82 -3.97
CA THR A 243 -0.45 -38.82 -2.78
C THR A 243 0.94 -38.31 -3.15
N GLY A 244 1.34 -37.18 -2.58
CA GLY A 244 2.55 -36.43 -2.94
C GLY A 244 2.20 -35.01 -3.42
N ASN A 245 3.14 -34.31 -4.06
CA ASN A 245 2.96 -32.89 -4.37
C ASN A 245 2.88 -32.60 -5.87
N ALA A 246 2.15 -31.56 -6.26
CA ALA A 246 2.12 -31.01 -7.62
C ALA A 246 1.75 -32.03 -8.71
N ASN A 247 0.88 -32.99 -8.42
CA ASN A 247 0.37 -33.94 -9.42
C ASN A 247 -0.82 -33.36 -10.20
N LEU A 248 -0.91 -33.67 -11.49
CA LEU A 248 -2.02 -33.32 -12.37
C LEU A 248 -2.68 -34.59 -12.91
N GLY A 249 -3.96 -34.78 -12.58
CA GLY A 249 -4.74 -35.98 -12.91
C GLY A 249 -5.07 -36.81 -11.66
N ASN A 250 -5.31 -38.12 -11.80
CA ASN A 250 -5.94 -38.90 -10.74
C ASN A 250 -5.11 -40.10 -10.26
N GLY A 251 -5.13 -40.38 -8.95
CA GLY A 251 -4.57 -41.60 -8.38
C GLY A 251 -3.05 -41.71 -8.53
N ASN A 252 -2.33 -40.59 -8.63
CA ASN A 252 -0.87 -40.61 -8.72
C ASN A 252 -0.24 -40.73 -7.33
N GLN A 253 0.83 -41.52 -7.23
CA GLN A 253 1.64 -41.69 -6.02
C GLN A 253 3.07 -41.22 -6.30
N GLY A 254 3.53 -40.20 -5.58
CA GLY A 254 4.75 -39.44 -5.85
C GLY A 254 4.44 -37.99 -6.20
N SER A 255 5.42 -37.24 -6.70
CA SER A 255 5.27 -35.80 -6.99
C SER A 255 5.43 -35.47 -8.47
N TYR A 256 4.90 -34.34 -8.95
CA TYR A 256 5.08 -33.85 -10.32
C TYR A 256 4.64 -34.84 -11.42
N ASN A 257 3.69 -35.72 -11.13
CA ASN A 257 3.17 -36.66 -12.11
C ASN A 257 2.01 -36.03 -12.89
N MET A 258 1.93 -36.28 -14.19
CA MET A 258 0.84 -35.86 -15.08
C MET A 258 0.10 -37.08 -15.64
N GLY A 259 -1.22 -37.05 -15.67
CA GLY A 259 -2.06 -38.18 -16.07
C GLY A 259 -2.56 -38.98 -14.86
N SER A 260 -2.76 -40.29 -14.99
CA SER A 260 -3.45 -41.07 -13.95
C SER A 260 -2.78 -42.37 -13.58
N GLY A 261 -2.83 -42.73 -12.30
CA GLY A 261 -2.34 -44.01 -11.79
C GLY A 261 -0.83 -44.18 -11.85
N ASN A 262 -0.06 -43.08 -11.96
CA ASN A 262 1.39 -43.17 -11.97
C ASN A 262 1.91 -43.38 -10.56
N SER A 263 2.76 -44.38 -10.36
CA SER A 263 3.37 -44.72 -9.07
C SER A 263 4.88 -44.59 -9.17
N GLY A 264 5.45 -43.56 -8.56
CA GLY A 264 6.89 -43.36 -8.53
C GLY A 264 7.26 -41.93 -8.15
N ILE A 265 8.49 -41.73 -7.68
CA ILE A 265 8.88 -40.53 -6.92
C ILE A 265 8.61 -39.22 -7.69
N THR A 266 8.91 -39.17 -9.00
CA THR A 266 8.69 -37.95 -9.78
C THR A 266 8.60 -38.12 -11.30
N GLY A 267 7.86 -37.20 -11.92
CA GLY A 267 8.03 -36.80 -13.33
C GLY A 267 7.45 -37.77 -14.35
N ALA A 268 6.54 -38.65 -13.94
CA ALA A 268 5.84 -39.51 -14.88
C ALA A 268 4.72 -38.74 -15.60
N ALA A 269 4.60 -38.91 -16.92
CA ALA A 269 3.51 -38.37 -17.71
C ALA A 269 2.81 -39.50 -18.47
N GLY A 270 1.50 -39.68 -18.31
CA GLY A 270 0.74 -40.76 -18.95
C GLY A 270 -0.08 -41.55 -17.94
N TYR A 271 -0.28 -42.84 -18.21
CA TYR A 271 -1.16 -43.68 -17.42
C TYR A 271 -0.44 -44.90 -16.85
N GLY A 272 -0.56 -45.12 -15.54
CA GLY A 272 -0.09 -46.37 -14.92
C GLY A 272 1.43 -46.56 -14.91
N ASN A 273 2.21 -45.50 -15.06
CA ASN A 273 3.67 -45.61 -15.10
C ASN A 273 4.23 -45.92 -13.71
N LEU A 274 5.15 -46.87 -13.62
CA LEU A 274 5.90 -47.24 -12.42
C LEU A 274 7.35 -46.75 -12.52
N GLY A 275 7.81 -45.93 -11.57
CA GLY A 275 9.19 -45.45 -11.52
C GLY A 275 9.34 -43.96 -11.82
N LEU A 276 10.41 -43.57 -12.52
CA LEU A 276 10.88 -42.17 -12.59
C LEU A 276 10.92 -41.66 -14.03
N PHE A 277 10.42 -40.44 -14.26
CA PHE A 277 10.54 -39.74 -15.56
C PHE A 277 10.02 -40.51 -16.78
N ASN A 278 9.07 -41.43 -16.60
CA ASN A 278 8.47 -42.17 -17.71
C ASN A 278 7.42 -41.31 -18.41
N LEU A 279 7.59 -41.07 -19.72
CA LEU A 279 6.79 -40.13 -20.51
C LEU A 279 5.98 -40.85 -21.59
N GLY A 280 4.69 -40.56 -21.68
CA GLY A 280 3.79 -41.12 -22.69
C GLY A 280 3.53 -42.62 -22.54
N GLY A 281 2.45 -43.09 -23.13
CA GLY A 281 2.07 -44.51 -23.09
C GLY A 281 1.34 -44.94 -21.81
N HIS A 282 1.08 -46.24 -21.74
CA HIS A 282 0.43 -46.91 -20.63
C HIS A 282 1.40 -47.93 -20.03
N GLY A 283 1.61 -47.90 -18.71
CA GLY A 283 2.27 -48.97 -17.98
C GLY A 283 3.79 -49.04 -18.13
N ASN A 284 4.48 -47.92 -18.35
CA ASN A 284 5.95 -47.92 -18.42
C ASN A 284 6.53 -48.26 -17.05
N SER A 285 7.53 -49.14 -16.97
CA SER A 285 8.21 -49.48 -15.73
C SER A 285 9.70 -49.16 -15.79
N GLY A 286 10.23 -48.46 -14.78
CA GLY A 286 11.66 -48.13 -14.69
C GLY A 286 11.93 -46.64 -14.80
N LEU A 287 12.98 -46.24 -15.51
CA LEU A 287 13.50 -44.87 -15.53
C LEU A 287 13.57 -44.30 -16.95
N ALA A 288 13.02 -43.11 -17.15
CA ALA A 288 13.16 -42.31 -18.37
C ALA A 288 12.67 -42.99 -19.67
N ASN A 289 11.69 -43.89 -19.59
CA ASN A 289 11.12 -44.53 -20.78
C ASN A 289 10.10 -43.62 -21.48
N SER A 290 10.06 -43.65 -22.81
CA SER A 290 9.11 -42.93 -23.64
C SER A 290 8.23 -43.88 -24.47
N GLY A 291 6.97 -44.03 -24.08
CA GLY A 291 6.06 -45.08 -24.59
C GLY A 291 6.20 -46.43 -23.84
N PRO A 292 5.26 -47.39 -24.07
CA PRO A 292 5.15 -48.64 -23.31
C PRO A 292 6.47 -49.40 -23.25
N ALA A 293 7.22 -49.31 -22.15
CA ALA A 293 8.51 -49.98 -22.05
C ALA A 293 8.94 -50.22 -20.60
N ASN A 294 9.81 -51.22 -20.45
CA ASN A 294 10.38 -51.64 -19.17
C ASN A 294 11.91 -51.47 -19.18
N GLY A 295 12.47 -50.82 -18.17
CA GLY A 295 13.90 -50.64 -18.00
C GLY A 295 14.33 -49.17 -18.00
N PHE A 296 15.41 -48.84 -18.72
CA PHE A 296 16.02 -47.51 -18.68
C PHE A 296 16.10 -46.86 -20.06
N ALA A 297 15.60 -45.63 -20.17
CA ALA A 297 15.77 -44.77 -21.33
C ALA A 297 15.35 -45.40 -22.66
N ASN A 298 14.33 -46.26 -22.65
CA ASN A 298 13.78 -46.82 -23.88
C ASN A 298 12.81 -45.84 -24.55
N SER A 299 12.64 -45.96 -25.86
CA SER A 299 11.69 -45.18 -26.64
C SER A 299 10.90 -46.06 -27.59
N GLY A 300 9.60 -45.80 -27.76
CA GLY A 300 8.71 -46.57 -28.61
C GLY A 300 7.85 -47.57 -27.84
N ILE A 301 7.62 -48.76 -28.41
CA ILE A 301 6.54 -49.65 -27.97
C ILE A 301 7.07 -51.05 -27.60
N TRP A 302 6.74 -51.51 -26.40
CA TRP A 302 7.07 -52.82 -25.86
C TRP A 302 8.56 -53.18 -25.86
N ASN A 303 9.41 -52.21 -25.50
CA ASN A 303 10.85 -52.47 -25.33
C ASN A 303 11.18 -52.90 -23.91
N LEU A 304 12.10 -53.86 -23.75
CA LEU A 304 12.64 -54.31 -22.47
C LEU A 304 14.16 -54.16 -22.46
N GLY A 305 14.70 -53.41 -21.49
CA GLY A 305 16.14 -53.25 -21.30
C GLY A 305 16.59 -51.80 -21.27
N GLU A 306 17.68 -51.46 -21.95
CA GLU A 306 18.32 -50.14 -21.84
C GLU A 306 18.53 -49.49 -23.20
N PHE A 307 18.13 -48.22 -23.35
CA PHE A 307 18.39 -47.41 -24.54
C PHE A 307 17.88 -48.00 -25.86
N ASN A 308 16.81 -48.80 -25.82
CA ASN A 308 16.22 -49.34 -27.03
C ASN A 308 15.28 -48.32 -27.68
N SER A 309 15.21 -48.33 -29.01
CA SER A 309 14.30 -47.50 -29.82
C SER A 309 13.52 -48.35 -30.82
N GLY A 310 12.30 -47.96 -31.18
CA GLY A 310 11.43 -48.75 -32.06
C GLY A 310 10.47 -49.63 -31.27
N GLY A 311 10.34 -50.92 -31.59
CA GLY A 311 9.42 -51.77 -30.82
C GLY A 311 9.75 -53.24 -30.69
N PHE A 312 9.27 -53.85 -29.61
CA PHE A 312 9.48 -55.26 -29.30
C PHE A 312 10.96 -55.68 -29.21
N ASN A 313 11.84 -54.76 -28.81
CA ASN A 313 13.26 -55.03 -28.63
C ASN A 313 13.57 -55.46 -27.19
N ILE A 314 14.40 -56.49 -27.03
CA ILE A 314 14.84 -57.01 -25.72
C ILE A 314 16.37 -56.98 -25.68
N GLY A 315 16.95 -56.10 -24.87
CA GLY A 315 18.41 -56.00 -24.78
C GLY A 315 18.89 -54.57 -24.53
N LYS A 316 20.08 -54.24 -25.04
CA LYS A 316 20.67 -52.90 -24.86
C LYS A 316 21.00 -52.24 -26.20
N ARG A 317 20.64 -50.95 -26.33
CA ARG A 317 20.99 -50.09 -27.47
C ARG A 317 20.51 -50.62 -28.82
N LEU A 318 19.37 -51.31 -28.83
CA LEU A 318 18.75 -51.83 -30.05
C LEU A 318 17.89 -50.77 -30.73
N SER A 319 17.82 -50.81 -32.05
CA SER A 319 16.95 -49.94 -32.85
C SER A 319 16.23 -50.75 -33.91
N GLY A 320 14.95 -50.46 -34.15
CA GLY A 320 14.12 -51.18 -35.12
C GLY A 320 13.05 -52.03 -34.43
N PHE A 321 12.70 -53.16 -35.02
CA PHE A 321 11.64 -54.03 -34.53
C PHE A 321 12.13 -55.46 -34.29
N TRP A 322 11.70 -56.07 -33.18
CA TRP A 322 11.91 -57.50 -32.88
C TRP A 322 13.38 -57.94 -32.71
N HIS A 323 14.26 -57.06 -32.24
CA HIS A 323 15.64 -57.43 -31.94
C HIS A 323 15.79 -58.02 -30.53
N ARG A 324 16.73 -58.96 -30.36
CA ARG A 324 17.11 -59.55 -29.07
C ARG A 324 18.63 -59.63 -28.94
N SER A 325 19.17 -59.23 -27.78
CA SER A 325 20.59 -59.37 -27.41
C SER A 325 20.76 -59.71 -25.94
#